data_AF-A0A5N6UX61-F1
#
_entry.id   AF-A0A5N6UX61-F1
#
_cell.length_a   1.000
_cell.length_b   1.000
_cell.length_c   1.000
_cell.angle_alpha   90.00
_cell.angle_beta   90.00
_cell.angle_gamma   90.00
#
_symmetry.space_group_name_H-M   'P 1'
#
loop_
_entity.id
_entity.type
_entity.pdbx_description
1 polymer ?
#
loop_
_entity_poly.entity_id
_entity_poly.type
_entity_poly.pdbx_seq_one_letter_code
_entity_poly.pdbx_strand_id
1 'polypeptide(L)'
;MERPELVLFVARASYEEESWQDYLQESLAYTRASYVRHYGPLSEELPFLIFAQSSTRRFPSDPVPRTITELLIRGRDTGRPVVLVINGWDGLSTNPIVLVNLFEPWMNEVSITLRIFAGDPRKFFEVSVVHAIEAIRGDHEDDDEAPVLPSDTKMFVDKVHAYYFIGITGSLSPPSAAVPRADSNGHNNSL
;
A
#
# COMPACT_ATOMS: atom_id res chain seq x y z
N MET A 1 1.51 -17.13 25.61
CA MET A 1 2.59 -17.51 24.70
C MET A 1 2.83 -16.32 23.77
N GLU A 2 4.06 -15.84 23.68
CA GLU A 2 4.43 -14.83 22.69
C GLU A 2 4.29 -15.43 21.28
N ARG A 3 3.76 -14.66 20.31
CA ARG A 3 3.66 -15.15 18.93
C ARG A 3 5.05 -15.13 18.29
N PRO A 4 5.47 -16.18 17.56
CA PRO A 4 6.79 -16.23 16.94
C PRO A 4 6.90 -15.33 15.70
N GLU A 5 5.94 -14.46 15.41
CA GLU A 5 5.92 -13.65 14.19
C GLU A 5 6.80 -12.41 14.32
N LEU A 6 7.44 -11.99 13.24
CA LEU A 6 8.07 -10.69 13.11
C LEU A 6 7.00 -9.67 12.68
N VAL A 7 6.64 -8.75 13.57
CA VAL A 7 5.54 -7.80 13.35
C VAL A 7 6.08 -6.39 13.14
N LEU A 8 5.90 -5.84 11.94
CA LEU A 8 6.25 -4.45 11.61
C LEU A 8 4.98 -3.62 11.40
N PHE A 9 4.90 -2.49 12.09
CA PHE A 9 3.80 -1.54 11.97
C PHE A 9 4.17 -0.44 11.00
N VAL A 10 3.30 -0.17 10.04
CA VAL A 10 3.56 0.73 8.91
C VAL A 10 2.44 1.76 8.79
N ALA A 11 2.81 3.02 8.61
CA ALA A 11 1.88 4.09 8.27
C ALA A 11 2.48 5.06 7.25
N ARG A 12 1.62 5.66 6.43
CA ARG A 12 2.01 6.55 5.35
C ARG A 12 1.22 7.86 5.43
N ALA A 13 1.90 8.98 5.25
CA ALA A 13 1.29 10.26 4.91
C ALA A 13 1.36 10.49 3.39
N SER A 14 0.42 11.25 2.83
CA SER A 14 0.43 11.55 1.38
C SER A 14 1.55 12.48 0.95
N TYR A 15 1.97 13.37 1.84
CA TYR A 15 3.06 14.31 1.68
C TYR A 15 3.52 14.78 3.06
N GLU A 16 4.66 15.46 3.12
CA GLU A 16 5.20 15.98 4.38
C GLU A 16 4.45 17.26 4.78
N GLU A 17 3.87 17.27 5.97
CA GLU A 17 3.23 18.43 6.60
C GLU A 17 3.74 18.62 8.03
N GLU A 18 3.53 19.77 8.65
CA GLU A 18 3.92 19.97 10.05
C GLU A 18 3.35 18.85 10.95
N SER A 19 4.20 18.28 11.82
CA SER A 19 3.84 17.20 12.75
C SER A 19 3.32 15.89 12.12
N TRP A 20 3.52 15.67 10.81
CA TRP A 20 3.09 14.42 10.16
C TRP A 20 3.69 13.18 10.84
N GLN A 21 4.93 13.26 11.30
CA GLN A 21 5.62 12.16 11.96
C GLN A 21 5.00 11.83 13.32
N ASP A 22 4.80 12.83 14.16
CA ASP A 22 4.20 12.67 15.49
C ASP A 22 2.79 12.07 15.39
N TYR A 23 1.99 12.59 14.45
CA TYR A 23 0.65 12.07 14.17
C TYR A 23 0.69 10.58 13.78
N LEU A 24 1.59 10.19 12.88
CA LEU A 24 1.70 8.79 12.47
C LEU A 24 2.24 7.90 13.60
N GLN A 25 3.16 8.39 14.42
CA GLN A 25 3.66 7.66 15.59
C GLN A 25 2.54 7.38 16.59
N GLU A 26 1.73 8.38 16.94
CA GLU A 26 0.57 8.22 17.83
C GLU A 26 -0.46 7.25 17.25
N SER A 27 -0.76 7.39 15.95
CA SER A 27 -1.68 6.50 15.24
C SER A 27 -1.19 5.04 15.22
N LEU A 28 0.12 4.82 15.05
CA LEU A 28 0.72 3.49 15.13
C LEU A 28 0.82 2.96 16.57
N ALA A 29 1.01 3.80 17.57
CA ALA A 29 0.93 3.40 18.98
C ALA A 29 -0.46 2.86 19.32
N TYR A 30 -1.52 3.56 18.87
CA TYR A 30 -2.90 3.08 19.01
C TYR A 30 -3.14 1.78 18.24
N THR A 31 -2.61 1.66 17.02
CA THR A 31 -2.71 0.45 16.20
C THR A 31 -2.02 -0.74 16.87
N ARG A 32 -0.81 -0.54 17.43
CA ARG A 32 -0.06 -1.55 18.19
C ARG A 32 -0.83 -1.99 19.42
N ALA A 33 -1.38 -1.05 20.20
CA ALA A 33 -2.18 -1.39 21.37
C ALA A 33 -3.42 -2.22 20.99
N SER A 34 -4.08 -1.85 19.88
CA SER A 34 -5.23 -2.60 19.34
C SER A 34 -4.82 -4.00 18.86
N TYR A 35 -3.66 -4.11 18.20
CA TYR A 35 -3.11 -5.38 17.74
C TYR A 35 -2.81 -6.31 18.91
N VAL A 36 -2.10 -5.82 19.93
CA VAL A 36 -1.73 -6.60 21.11
C VAL A 36 -2.98 -7.07 21.87
N ARG A 37 -4.00 -6.21 21.97
CA ARG A 37 -5.28 -6.59 22.57
C ARG A 37 -5.99 -7.71 21.79
N HIS A 38 -5.89 -7.69 20.46
CA HIS A 38 -6.60 -8.63 19.60
C HIS A 38 -5.86 -9.97 19.40
N TYR A 39 -4.55 -9.91 19.16
CA TYR A 39 -3.72 -11.06 18.80
C TYR A 39 -2.78 -11.53 19.91
N GLY A 40 -2.63 -10.76 20.99
CA GLY A 40 -1.71 -11.04 22.08
C GLY A 40 -0.34 -10.32 21.96
N PRO A 41 0.57 -10.54 22.93
CA PRO A 41 1.84 -9.83 22.99
C PRO A 41 2.78 -10.17 21.83
N LEU A 42 3.59 -9.19 21.46
CA LEU A 42 4.66 -9.33 20.47
C LEU A 42 5.84 -10.09 21.08
N SER A 43 6.53 -10.91 20.29
CA SER A 43 7.81 -11.52 20.71
C SER A 43 8.95 -10.51 20.83
N GLU A 44 8.88 -9.42 20.06
CA GLU A 44 9.87 -8.36 20.03
C GLU A 44 9.24 -7.07 19.53
N GLU A 45 9.83 -5.94 19.91
CA GLU A 45 9.44 -4.64 19.40
C GLU A 45 10.35 -4.18 18.27
N LEU A 46 9.77 -3.97 17.10
CA LEU A 46 10.44 -3.33 15.97
C LEU A 46 10.08 -1.84 15.90
N PRO A 47 11.00 -0.98 15.44
CA PRO A 47 10.69 0.42 15.16
C PRO A 47 9.52 0.55 14.18
N PHE A 48 8.71 1.58 14.37
CA PHE A 48 7.66 1.92 13.42
C PHE A 48 8.25 2.36 12.08
N LEU A 49 7.65 1.89 10.99
CA LEU A 49 7.96 2.37 9.64
C LEU A 49 6.95 3.44 9.25
N ILE A 50 7.37 4.69 9.33
CA ILE A 50 6.58 5.85 8.89
C ILE A 50 7.26 6.53 7.70
N PHE A 51 6.47 6.98 6.72
CA PHE A 51 7.00 7.71 5.56
C PHE A 51 5.92 8.59 4.93
N ALA A 52 6.36 9.56 4.11
CA ALA A 52 5.46 10.46 3.39
C ALA A 52 5.67 10.31 1.88
N GLN A 53 4.63 9.87 1.18
CA GLN A 53 4.64 9.72 -0.28
C GLN A 53 3.22 9.45 -0.77
N SER A 54 2.84 9.90 -1.97
CA SER A 54 1.63 9.40 -2.63
C SER A 54 1.62 7.87 -2.74
N SER A 55 0.49 7.25 -2.39
CA SER A 55 0.27 5.80 -2.44
C SER A 55 0.39 5.20 -3.84
N THR A 56 0.20 5.99 -4.90
CA THR A 56 0.30 5.54 -6.29
C THR A 56 1.70 5.66 -6.88
N ARG A 57 2.63 6.33 -6.20
CA ARG A 57 4.01 6.48 -6.68
C ARG A 57 4.84 5.23 -6.36
N ARG A 58 5.88 5.01 -7.17
CA ARG A 58 6.94 4.04 -6.82
C ARG A 58 7.66 4.53 -5.58
N PHE A 59 8.05 3.60 -4.69
CA PHE A 59 8.94 3.95 -3.60
C PHE A 59 10.26 4.52 -4.16
N PRO A 60 10.83 5.57 -3.54
CA PRO A 60 12.24 5.85 -3.73
C PRO A 60 13.05 4.61 -3.30
N SER A 61 14.24 4.46 -3.88
CA SER A 61 15.11 3.29 -3.64
C SER A 61 15.39 3.02 -2.15
N ASP A 62 15.29 4.05 -1.31
CA ASP A 62 15.39 4.00 0.15
C ASP A 62 14.41 5.01 0.79
N PRO A 63 13.93 4.80 2.03
CA PRO A 63 14.25 3.70 2.96
C PRO A 63 13.19 2.58 3.04
N VAL A 64 11.98 2.78 2.51
CA VAL A 64 10.83 1.87 2.75
C VAL A 64 11.05 0.45 2.20
N PRO A 65 11.44 0.25 0.92
CA PRO A 65 11.65 -1.11 0.39
C PRO A 65 12.78 -1.84 1.12
N ARG A 66 13.81 -1.10 1.54
CA ARG A 66 14.95 -1.64 2.26
C ARG A 66 14.56 -2.18 3.63
N THR A 67 13.85 -1.41 4.46
CA THR A 67 13.42 -1.88 5.79
C THR A 67 12.54 -3.12 5.70
N ILE A 68 11.61 -3.17 4.73
CA ILE A 68 10.75 -4.35 4.54
C ILE A 68 11.59 -5.55 4.05
N THR A 69 12.51 -5.33 3.12
CA THR A 69 13.41 -6.38 2.62
C THR A 69 14.29 -6.95 3.75
N GLU A 70 14.87 -6.11 4.59
CA GLU A 70 15.67 -6.53 5.76
C GLU A 70 14.83 -7.38 6.74
N LEU A 71 13.55 -7.01 6.95
CA LEU A 71 12.63 -7.80 7.76
C LEU A 71 12.32 -9.16 7.13
N LEU A 72 12.10 -9.22 5.82
CA LEU A 72 11.81 -10.46 5.09
C LEU A 72 13.01 -11.40 5.07
N ILE A 73 14.22 -10.88 4.85
CA ILE A 73 15.48 -11.63 5.00
C ILE A 73 15.54 -12.24 6.39
N ARG A 74 15.28 -11.46 7.44
CA ARG A 74 15.27 -11.97 8.81
C ARG A 74 14.20 -13.04 9.04
N GLY A 75 13.00 -12.86 8.47
CA GLY A 75 11.92 -13.84 8.53
C GLY A 75 12.34 -15.18 7.94
N ARG A 76 12.93 -15.16 6.74
CA ARG A 76 13.49 -16.33 6.09
C ARG A 76 14.59 -16.99 6.93
N ASP A 77 15.60 -16.22 7.32
CA ASP A 77 16.79 -16.72 8.01
C ASP A 77 16.46 -17.33 9.38
N THR A 78 15.36 -16.89 10.00
CA THR A 78 14.89 -17.41 11.30
C THR A 78 13.73 -18.40 11.19
N GLY A 79 13.20 -18.64 9.99
CA GLY A 79 11.99 -19.46 9.77
C GLY A 79 10.72 -18.88 10.42
N ARG A 80 10.68 -17.56 10.65
CA ARG A 80 9.59 -16.88 11.34
C ARG A 80 8.64 -16.21 10.34
N PRO A 81 7.31 -16.34 10.51
CA PRO A 81 6.36 -15.61 9.68
C PRO A 81 6.51 -14.10 9.87
N VAL A 82 6.24 -13.34 8.81
CA VAL A 82 6.30 -11.87 8.80
C VAL A 82 4.88 -11.30 8.68
N VAL A 83 4.54 -10.40 9.60
CA VAL A 83 3.26 -9.69 9.60
C VAL A 83 3.51 -8.19 9.44
N LEU A 84 3.00 -7.61 8.36
CA LEU A 84 2.98 -6.17 8.19
C LEU A 84 1.62 -5.61 8.61
N VAL A 85 1.59 -4.85 9.68
CA VAL A 85 0.37 -4.19 10.18
C VAL A 85 0.29 -2.80 9.58
N ILE A 86 -0.64 -2.60 8.64
CA ILE A 86 -0.75 -1.38 7.85
C ILE A 86 -1.88 -0.50 8.41
N ASN A 87 -1.57 0.76 8.71
CA ASN A 87 -2.56 1.73 9.16
C ASN A 87 -3.31 2.32 7.95
N GLY A 88 -4.54 1.84 7.71
CA GLY A 88 -5.36 2.27 6.58
C GLY A 88 -5.12 1.47 5.31
N TRP A 89 -6.09 1.53 4.39
CA TRP A 89 -6.09 0.74 3.15
C TRP A 89 -4.95 1.09 2.19
N ASP A 90 -4.46 2.31 2.28
CA ASP A 90 -3.41 2.88 1.44
C ASP A 90 -2.15 3.18 2.25
N GLY A 91 -2.04 2.66 3.47
CA GLY A 91 -0.95 2.94 4.42
C GLY A 91 0.43 2.40 4.05
N LEU A 92 0.54 1.64 2.95
CA LEU A 92 1.80 1.18 2.36
C LEU A 92 1.92 1.67 0.91
N SER A 93 1.11 1.12 0.01
CA SER A 93 1.02 1.53 -1.38
C SER A 93 -0.30 1.04 -1.95
N THR A 94 -0.80 1.73 -2.97
CA THR A 94 -1.90 1.28 -3.82
C THR A 94 -1.42 1.13 -5.27
N ASN A 95 -0.11 1.11 -5.51
CA ASN A 95 0.45 0.87 -6.83
C ASN A 95 0.69 -0.65 -7.01
N PRO A 96 -0.03 -1.32 -7.94
CA PRO A 96 0.13 -2.75 -8.21
C PRO A 96 1.59 -3.18 -8.43
N ILE A 97 2.33 -2.43 -9.26
CA ILE A 97 3.71 -2.74 -9.62
C ILE A 97 4.62 -2.70 -8.40
N VAL A 98 4.37 -1.75 -7.49
CA VAL A 98 5.15 -1.62 -6.25
C VAL A 98 4.91 -2.80 -5.33
N LEU A 99 3.65 -3.21 -5.17
CA LEU A 99 3.29 -4.34 -4.32
C LEU A 99 3.88 -5.65 -4.87
N VAL A 100 3.75 -5.90 -6.18
CA VAL A 100 4.33 -7.08 -6.84
C VAL A 100 5.85 -7.09 -6.65
N ASN A 101 6.56 -6.02 -7.04
CA ASN A 101 8.02 -5.96 -6.93
C ASN A 101 8.53 -6.13 -5.48
N LEU A 102 7.74 -5.68 -4.50
CA LEU A 102 8.13 -5.76 -3.09
C LEU A 102 7.98 -7.17 -2.51
N PHE A 103 6.91 -7.89 -2.87
CA PHE A 103 6.53 -9.14 -2.19
C PHE A 103 6.76 -10.40 -3.02
N GLU A 104 6.63 -10.33 -4.35
CA GLU A 104 6.78 -11.48 -5.23
C GLU A 104 8.07 -12.30 -5.00
N PRO A 105 9.25 -11.67 -4.85
CA PRO A 105 10.50 -12.42 -4.65
C PRO A 105 10.50 -13.29 -3.39
N TRP A 106 9.58 -13.05 -2.45
CA TRP A 106 9.59 -13.64 -1.12
C TRP A 106 8.46 -14.64 -0.88
N MET A 107 7.49 -14.75 -1.80
CA MET A 107 6.25 -15.52 -1.58
C MET A 107 6.49 -17.01 -1.30
N ASN A 108 7.58 -17.57 -1.84
CA ASN A 108 7.97 -18.97 -1.64
C ASN A 108 9.01 -19.16 -0.52
N GLU A 109 9.54 -18.07 0.05
CA GLU A 109 10.60 -18.09 1.07
C GLU A 109 10.09 -17.71 2.46
N VAL A 110 9.04 -16.90 2.54
CA VAL A 110 8.52 -16.34 3.80
C VAL A 110 7.00 -16.41 3.80
N SER A 111 6.41 -16.84 4.92
CA SER A 111 4.97 -16.69 5.16
C SER A 111 4.67 -15.23 5.52
N ILE A 112 4.11 -14.47 4.57
CA ILE A 112 3.82 -13.03 4.73
C ILE A 112 2.31 -12.80 4.84
N THR A 113 1.92 -12.00 5.82
CA THR A 113 0.53 -11.56 6.00
C THR A 113 0.48 -10.05 6.12
N LEU A 114 -0.46 -9.39 5.41
CA LEU A 114 -0.79 -8.00 5.70
C LEU A 114 -2.01 -7.96 6.62
N ARG A 115 -1.93 -7.15 7.67
CA ARG A 115 -3.06 -6.85 8.53
C ARG A 115 -3.41 -5.39 8.41
N ILE A 116 -4.46 -5.11 7.65
CA ILE A 116 -4.90 -3.75 7.40
C ILE A 116 -5.80 -3.32 8.54
N PHE A 117 -5.36 -2.35 9.34
CA PHE A 117 -6.20 -1.76 10.39
C PHE A 117 -7.01 -0.63 9.77
N ALA A 118 -8.31 -0.82 9.53
CA ALA A 118 -9.14 0.15 8.81
C ALA A 118 -10.64 -0.03 9.10
N GLY A 119 -11.49 0.78 8.47
CA GLY A 119 -12.95 0.73 8.61
C GLY A 119 -13.49 1.63 9.73
N ASP A 120 -14.81 1.64 9.88
CA ASP A 120 -15.52 2.35 10.94
C ASP A 120 -16.66 1.46 11.50
N PRO A 121 -16.52 0.90 12.72
CA PRO A 121 -15.34 1.01 13.60
C PRO A 121 -14.10 0.30 13.01
N ARG A 122 -12.90 0.76 13.41
CA ARG A 122 -11.64 0.17 12.92
C ARG A 122 -11.48 -1.28 13.40
N LYS A 123 -11.09 -2.16 12.47
CA LYS A 123 -10.76 -3.57 12.71
C LYS A 123 -9.58 -4.00 11.83
N PHE A 124 -9.04 -5.19 12.11
CA PHE A 124 -8.01 -5.81 11.29
C PHE A 124 -8.66 -6.63 10.17
N PHE A 125 -8.20 -6.41 8.94
CA PHE A 125 -8.48 -7.25 7.78
C PHE A 125 -7.23 -8.04 7.44
N GLU A 126 -7.37 -9.36 7.30
CA GLU A 126 -6.23 -10.26 7.09
C GLU A 126 -6.08 -10.61 5.60
N VAL A 127 -4.96 -10.18 5.02
CA VAL A 127 -4.68 -10.32 3.59
C VAL A 127 -3.57 -11.35 3.42
N SER A 128 -3.87 -12.39 2.63
CA SER A 128 -2.87 -13.32 2.12
C SER A 128 -2.05 -12.60 1.06
N VAL A 129 -0.75 -12.41 1.30
CA VAL A 129 0.13 -11.75 0.32
C VAL A 129 0.23 -12.58 -0.95
N VAL A 130 0.38 -13.90 -0.83
CA VAL A 130 0.50 -14.80 -1.99
C VAL A 130 -0.70 -14.63 -2.93
N HIS A 131 -1.91 -14.83 -2.41
CA HIS A 131 -3.13 -14.70 -3.20
C HIS A 131 -3.36 -13.27 -3.72
N ALA A 132 -2.98 -12.24 -2.95
CA ALA A 132 -3.11 -10.85 -3.40
C ALA A 132 -2.18 -10.56 -4.58
N ILE A 133 -0.93 -11.01 -4.54
CA ILE A 133 0.05 -10.75 -5.60
C ILE A 133 -0.28 -11.55 -6.86
N GLU A 134 -0.69 -12.82 -6.74
CA GLU A 134 -1.18 -13.63 -7.87
C GLU A 134 -2.37 -12.96 -8.57
N ALA A 135 -3.34 -12.47 -7.79
CA ALA A 135 -4.49 -11.75 -8.33
C ALA A 135 -4.09 -10.42 -9.01
N ILE A 136 -3.17 -9.66 -8.41
CA ILE A 136 -2.70 -8.38 -8.96
C ILE A 136 -1.91 -8.56 -10.26
N ARG A 137 -1.15 -9.66 -10.40
CA ARG A 137 -0.40 -9.97 -11.62
C ARG A 137 -1.31 -10.30 -12.81
N GLY A 138 -2.50 -10.83 -12.53
CA GLY A 138 -3.43 -11.27 -13.57
C GLY A 138 -2.99 -12.56 -14.25
N ASP A 139 -2.25 -13.43 -13.56
CA ASP A 139 -1.73 -14.71 -14.09
C ASP A 139 -2.83 -15.78 -14.31
N HIS A 140 -4.11 -15.41 -14.35
CA HIS A 140 -5.21 -16.33 -14.61
C HIS A 140 -5.63 -16.13 -16.07
N GLU A 141 -5.18 -17.04 -16.94
CA GLU A 141 -5.36 -16.95 -18.40
C GLU A 141 -6.83 -17.11 -18.84
N ASP A 142 -7.72 -17.58 -17.97
CA ASP A 142 -9.17 -17.67 -18.18
C ASP A 142 -9.93 -17.34 -16.89
N ASP A 143 -10.98 -16.50 -16.96
CA ASP A 143 -11.81 -16.07 -15.81
C ASP A 143 -12.44 -17.27 -15.04
N ASP A 144 -12.55 -18.44 -15.69
CA ASP A 144 -13.11 -19.67 -15.12
C ASP A 144 -12.13 -20.44 -14.22
N GLU A 145 -10.83 -20.12 -14.23
CA GLU A 145 -9.78 -20.77 -13.41
C GLU A 145 -9.23 -19.88 -12.28
N ALA A 146 -9.76 -18.66 -12.12
CA ALA A 146 -9.31 -17.77 -11.05
C ALA A 146 -9.62 -18.36 -9.65
N PRO A 147 -8.62 -18.52 -8.77
CA PRO A 147 -8.82 -19.05 -7.43
C PRO A 147 -9.71 -18.11 -6.62
N VAL A 148 -10.63 -18.71 -5.86
CA VAL A 148 -11.52 -17.96 -4.98
C VAL A 148 -10.69 -17.29 -3.88
N LEU A 149 -10.54 -15.98 -3.96
CA LEU A 149 -9.80 -15.20 -2.98
C LEU A 149 -10.53 -15.17 -1.63
N PRO A 150 -9.80 -15.25 -0.50
CA PRO A 150 -10.36 -14.93 0.81
C PRO A 150 -10.99 -13.53 0.82
N SER A 151 -12.12 -13.35 1.52
CA SER A 151 -12.92 -12.11 1.48
C SER A 151 -12.09 -10.83 1.69
N ASP A 152 -11.25 -10.80 2.72
CA ASP A 152 -10.41 -9.63 3.04
C ASP A 152 -9.33 -9.39 1.99
N THR A 153 -8.80 -10.47 1.40
CA THR A 153 -7.82 -10.42 0.32
C THR A 153 -8.47 -9.87 -0.95
N LYS A 154 -9.67 -10.36 -1.31
CA LYS A 154 -10.43 -9.83 -2.44
C LYS A 154 -10.69 -8.34 -2.26
N MET A 155 -11.15 -7.93 -1.10
CA MET A 155 -11.44 -6.53 -0.81
C MET A 155 -10.16 -5.65 -0.88
N PHE A 156 -9.02 -6.18 -0.45
CA PHE A 156 -7.73 -5.50 -0.60
C PHE A 156 -7.38 -5.28 -2.08
N VAL A 157 -7.47 -6.34 -2.90
CA VAL A 157 -7.19 -6.27 -4.34
C VAL A 157 -8.13 -5.27 -5.03
N ASP A 158 -9.45 -5.34 -4.77
CA ASP A 158 -10.45 -4.41 -5.30
C ASP A 158 -10.08 -2.95 -4.97
N LYS A 159 -9.63 -2.69 -3.73
CA LYS A 159 -9.22 -1.34 -3.28
C LYS A 159 -7.92 -0.87 -3.92
N VAL A 160 -6.92 -1.74 -4.07
CA VAL A 160 -5.68 -1.41 -4.77
C VAL A 160 -5.99 -0.95 -6.19
N HIS A 161 -6.82 -1.70 -6.94
CA HIS A 161 -7.23 -1.30 -8.29
C HIS A 161 -8.01 0.01 -8.30
N ALA A 162 -9.01 0.16 -7.43
CA ALA A 162 -9.83 1.37 -7.36
C ALA A 162 -8.98 2.63 -7.06
N TYR A 163 -8.11 2.58 -6.05
CA TYR A 163 -7.28 3.72 -5.68
C TYR A 163 -6.20 4.02 -6.72
N TYR A 164 -5.63 3.00 -7.34
CA TYR A 164 -4.68 3.19 -8.44
C TYR A 164 -5.33 3.93 -9.61
N PHE A 165 -6.53 3.49 -10.02
CA PHE A 165 -7.25 4.10 -11.13
C PHE A 165 -7.63 5.55 -10.82
N ILE A 166 -8.21 5.81 -9.64
CA ILE A 166 -8.56 7.16 -9.18
C ILE A 166 -7.33 8.06 -9.13
N GLY A 167 -6.20 7.56 -8.62
CA GLY A 167 -4.97 8.35 -8.52
C GLY A 167 -4.36 8.68 -9.88
N ILE A 168 -4.53 7.83 -10.90
CA ILE A 168 -4.15 8.16 -12.28
C ILE A 168 -5.12 9.19 -12.86
N THR A 169 -6.43 8.96 -12.77
CA THR A 169 -7.43 9.85 -13.40
C THR A 169 -7.51 11.22 -12.74
N GLY A 170 -7.27 11.31 -11.42
CA GLY A 170 -7.19 12.59 -10.70
C GLY A 170 -5.94 13.41 -11.02
N SER A 171 -4.92 12.80 -11.63
CA SER A 171 -3.71 13.48 -12.11
C SER A 171 -3.81 13.97 -13.56
N LEU A 172 -4.81 13.50 -14.30
CA LEU A 172 -5.16 13.99 -15.63
C LEU A 172 -6.06 15.21 -15.46
N SER A 173 -5.47 16.41 -15.31
CA SER A 173 -6.20 17.63 -15.63
C SER A 173 -6.73 17.52 -17.07
N PRO A 174 -7.98 17.93 -17.36
CA PRO A 174 -8.47 17.95 -18.74
C PRO A 174 -7.51 18.78 -19.59
N PRO A 175 -7.26 18.41 -20.87
CA PRO A 175 -6.46 19.25 -21.75
C PRO A 175 -7.06 20.65 -21.72
N SER A 176 -6.26 21.61 -21.28
CA SER A 176 -6.61 23.03 -21.28
C SER A 176 -7.18 23.33 -22.66
N ALA A 177 -8.48 23.66 -22.73
CA ALA A 177 -9.14 24.02 -23.96
C ALA A 177 -8.30 25.13 -24.59
N ALA A 178 -7.62 24.80 -25.69
CA ALA A 178 -6.88 25.78 -26.46
C ALA A 178 -7.88 26.88 -26.82
N VAL A 179 -7.72 28.05 -26.21
CA VAL A 179 -8.44 29.26 -26.58
C VAL A 179 -8.12 29.46 -28.08
N PRO A 180 -9.12 29.43 -28.98
CA PRO A 180 -8.84 29.69 -30.37
C PRO A 180 -8.29 31.10 -30.46
N ARG A 181 -7.06 31.22 -30.97
CA ARG A 181 -6.46 32.51 -31.33
C ARG A 181 -7.42 33.18 -32.30
N ALA A 182 -7.89 34.36 -31.94
CA ALA A 182 -8.59 35.23 -32.87
C ALA A 182 -7.60 35.61 -33.98
N ASP A 183 -7.85 35.11 -35.18
CA ASP A 183 -7.18 35.57 -36.39
C ASP A 183 -7.57 37.03 -36.62
N SER A 184 -6.66 37.95 -36.31
CA SER A 184 -6.71 39.31 -36.84
C SER A 184 -6.30 39.27 -38.31
N ASN A 185 -7.25 38.98 -39.19
CA ASN A 185 -7.11 39.16 -40.63
C ASN A 185 -7.51 40.58 -41.01
N GLY A 186 -6.55 41.31 -41.58
CA GLY A 186 -6.74 42.67 -42.06
C GLY A 186 -7.83 42.78 -43.13
N HIS A 187 -8.52 43.92 -43.12
CA HIS A 187 -9.19 44.46 -44.28
C HIS A 187 -8.62 45.85 -44.54
N ASN A 188 -7.67 45.91 -45.48
CA ASN A 188 -7.55 47.07 -46.34
C ASN A 188 -8.79 47.08 -47.25
N ASN A 189 -9.54 48.18 -47.26
CA ASN A 189 -10.12 48.66 -48.50
C ASN A 189 -10.33 50.17 -48.44
N SER A 190 -9.79 50.81 -49.47
CA SER A 190 -9.84 52.23 -49.78
C SER A 190 -11.27 52.73 -50.01
N LEU A 191 -11.50 53.99 -49.65
CA LEU A 191 -12.12 55.03 -50.49
C LEU A 191 -11.55 56.39 -50.08
#